data_AF-A0AAN6KUE3-F1
#
_entry.id   AF-A0AAN6KUE3-F1
#
_cell.length_a   1.000
_cell.length_b   1.000
_cell.length_c   1.000
_cell.angle_alpha   90.00
_cell.angle_beta   90.00
_cell.angle_gamma   90.00
#
_symmetry.space_group_name_H-M   'P 1'
#
loop_
_entity.id
_entity.type
_entity.pdbx_description
1 polymer ?
#
loop_
_entity_poly.entity_id
_entity_poly.type
_entity_poly.pdbx_seq_one_letter_code
_entity_poly.pdbx_strand_id
1 'polypeptide(L)'
;MSSGYIGSKFGLNFPVVSRASFGMRGAYVAMVIRGVVCVIWMGVQSSVGGNAIRCMIEAIWPSFKHWNADALPASASITAPDLLCFAIFWIVQFPFLFLSINALRWFFMIKVIVMPFFGVVLFTWALTAAHGWGPLFSIPNNISNGWTVGYAFCRTITASISGNATFAINMGDITRYAHDSRRAWQMQLLLPVCITLTEVLGTVLAASAQVVYGQVQWNPLQVVLLWDDRAAKFFAGFLFAFANILTNVAAICPWLIQAKATRFLAFLNGYTVFLGPLIGLLLSDYWLVRRGAGLNIHSLYTPGHAHNKLYWYTAGVNPRAIIALLAGIVPLLPGLAESIDGSLTVGRGALEFYTLSWLDGLVITGLAYYLLFLVWPFETDPRGYFSGEGEDVEAAESETVTEEGEAKSKIG
;
A
#
# COMPACT_ATOMS: atom_id res chain seq x y z
N MET A 1 -9.71 6.06 3.26
CA MET A 1 -10.91 6.85 3.59
C MET A 1 -10.97 8.10 2.71
N SER A 2 -10.18 9.14 2.97
CA SER A 2 -10.15 10.35 2.14
C SER A 2 -9.84 10.10 0.65
N SER A 3 -8.76 9.38 0.35
CA SER A 3 -8.35 9.10 -1.03
C SER A 3 -9.38 8.27 -1.80
N GLY A 4 -10.05 7.34 -1.11
CA GLY A 4 -11.10 6.51 -1.70
C GLY A 4 -12.37 7.31 -2.01
N TYR A 5 -12.73 8.27 -1.15
CA TYR A 5 -13.82 9.22 -1.42
C TYR A 5 -13.54 10.08 -2.64
N ILE A 6 -12.34 10.64 -2.75
CA ILE A 6 -11.95 11.48 -3.88
C ILE A 6 -12.02 10.67 -5.18
N GLY A 7 -11.53 9.41 -5.16
CA GLY A 7 -11.66 8.53 -6.32
C GLY A 7 -13.09 8.25 -6.71
N SER A 8 -13.97 7.89 -5.75
CA SER A 8 -15.36 7.55 -6.07
C SER A 8 -16.20 8.75 -6.50
N LYS A 9 -15.96 9.93 -5.91
CA LYS A 9 -16.75 11.13 -6.18
C LYS A 9 -16.35 11.83 -7.48
N PHE A 10 -15.05 11.88 -7.77
CA PHE A 10 -14.53 12.63 -8.92
C PHE A 10 -14.04 11.72 -10.07
N GLY A 11 -14.03 10.39 -9.89
CA GLY A 11 -13.50 9.46 -10.89
C GLY A 11 -11.97 9.57 -11.09
N LEU A 12 -11.26 10.26 -10.18
CA LEU A 12 -9.85 10.59 -10.34
C LEU A 12 -8.95 9.50 -9.77
N ASN A 13 -7.83 9.26 -10.47
CA ASN A 13 -6.76 8.38 -10.00
C ASN A 13 -5.71 9.15 -9.18
N PHE A 14 -4.86 8.43 -8.47
CA PHE A 14 -3.79 9.02 -7.65
C PHE A 14 -2.90 10.03 -8.43
N PRO A 15 -2.38 9.73 -9.64
CA PRO A 15 -1.58 10.68 -10.40
C PRO A 15 -2.29 12.01 -10.64
N VAL A 16 -3.57 11.98 -10.98
CA VAL A 16 -4.33 13.19 -11.29
C VAL A 16 -4.62 13.99 -10.03
N VAL A 17 -4.99 13.33 -8.92
CA VAL A 17 -5.16 14.00 -7.62
C VAL A 17 -3.85 14.66 -7.15
N SER A 18 -2.70 14.02 -7.37
CA SER A 18 -1.40 14.58 -6.98
C SER A 18 -1.03 15.87 -7.71
N ARG A 19 -1.58 16.11 -8.91
CA ARG A 19 -1.39 17.38 -9.65
C ARG A 19 -2.04 18.56 -8.94
N ALA A 20 -3.15 18.33 -8.24
CA ALA A 20 -3.82 19.38 -7.48
C ALA A 20 -2.87 19.96 -6.42
N SER A 21 -2.12 19.11 -5.71
CA SER A 21 -1.27 19.54 -4.60
C SER A 21 0.15 19.91 -5.03
N PHE A 22 0.80 19.10 -5.88
CA PHE A 22 2.20 19.31 -6.29
C PHE A 22 2.36 20.15 -7.56
N GLY A 23 1.29 20.35 -8.33
CA GLY A 23 1.32 20.96 -9.65
C GLY A 23 1.58 19.96 -10.79
N MET A 24 1.37 20.42 -12.03
CA MET A 24 1.40 19.57 -13.23
C MET A 24 2.71 18.81 -13.43
N ARG A 25 3.86 19.43 -13.14
CA ARG A 25 5.19 18.79 -13.19
C ARG A 25 5.63 18.27 -11.82
N GLY A 26 5.26 18.96 -10.73
CA GLY A 26 5.62 18.50 -9.38
C GLY A 26 5.01 17.15 -9.01
N ALA A 27 3.86 16.79 -9.59
CA ALA A 27 3.22 15.48 -9.42
C ALA A 27 4.15 14.30 -9.70
N TYR A 28 5.15 14.44 -10.59
CA TYR A 28 6.12 13.39 -10.85
C TYR A 28 6.90 12.96 -9.59
N VAL A 29 7.13 13.87 -8.64
CA VAL A 29 7.79 13.53 -7.36
C VAL A 29 6.94 12.54 -6.56
N ALA A 30 5.65 12.82 -6.41
CA ALA A 30 4.71 11.93 -5.74
C ALA A 30 4.58 10.57 -6.46
N MET A 31 4.61 10.58 -7.79
CA MET A 31 4.58 9.37 -8.62
C MET A 31 5.84 8.52 -8.46
N VAL A 32 7.03 9.12 -8.39
CA VAL A 32 8.30 8.40 -8.20
C VAL A 32 8.35 7.77 -6.81
N ILE A 33 8.05 8.54 -5.76
CA ILE A 33 8.01 8.03 -4.37
C ILE A 33 7.10 6.80 -4.29
N ARG A 34 5.90 6.91 -4.85
CA ARG A 34 4.94 5.81 -4.89
C ARG A 34 5.42 4.63 -5.75
N GLY A 35 5.95 4.91 -6.94
CA GLY A 35 6.38 3.89 -7.90
C GLY A 35 7.49 2.99 -7.33
N VAL A 36 8.45 3.57 -6.62
CA VAL A 36 9.52 2.82 -5.92
C VAL A 36 8.93 1.86 -4.90
N VAL A 37 7.98 2.31 -4.07
CA VAL A 37 7.34 1.46 -3.05
C VAL A 37 6.53 0.34 -3.70
N CYS A 38 5.80 0.65 -4.76
CA CYS A 38 5.06 -0.32 -5.56
C CYS A 38 5.96 -1.43 -6.10
N VAL A 39 7.08 -1.10 -6.75
CA VAL A 39 8.04 -2.10 -7.26
C VAL A 39 8.54 -3.03 -6.16
N ILE A 40 8.85 -2.47 -4.99
CA ILE A 40 9.40 -3.23 -3.87
C ILE A 40 8.36 -4.23 -3.35
N TRP A 41 7.12 -3.78 -3.12
CA TRP A 41 6.05 -4.68 -2.68
C TRP A 41 5.77 -5.78 -3.69
N MET A 42 5.89 -5.52 -4.99
CA MET A 42 5.76 -6.56 -6.01
C MET A 42 6.78 -7.67 -5.76
N GLY A 43 8.04 -7.28 -5.55
CA GLY A 43 9.11 -8.20 -5.24
C GLY A 43 8.84 -9.06 -4.02
N VAL A 44 8.32 -8.44 -2.95
CA VAL A 44 8.05 -9.10 -1.66
C VAL A 44 6.95 -10.13 -1.80
N GLN A 45 5.84 -9.72 -2.39
CA GLN A 45 4.70 -10.60 -2.58
C GLN A 45 5.00 -11.71 -3.58
N SER A 46 5.84 -11.46 -4.59
CA SER A 46 6.33 -12.53 -5.48
C SER A 46 7.29 -13.48 -4.74
N SER A 47 8.07 -13.01 -3.76
CA SER A 47 8.86 -13.90 -2.88
C SER A 47 7.98 -14.74 -1.95
N VAL A 48 6.93 -14.17 -1.37
CA VAL A 48 5.93 -14.92 -0.60
C VAL A 48 5.19 -15.92 -1.51
N GLY A 49 4.84 -15.51 -2.73
CA GLY A 49 4.28 -16.39 -3.76
C GLY A 49 5.22 -17.54 -4.14
N GLY A 50 6.53 -17.29 -4.23
CA GLY A 50 7.56 -18.31 -4.43
C GLY A 50 7.57 -19.34 -3.31
N ASN A 51 7.49 -18.92 -2.04
CA ASN A 51 7.36 -19.87 -0.92
C ASN A 51 6.08 -20.72 -1.02
N ALA A 52 5.00 -20.17 -1.58
CA ALA A 52 3.76 -20.90 -1.81
C ALA A 52 3.91 -21.98 -2.90
N ILE A 53 4.63 -21.67 -3.99
CA ILE A 53 5.02 -22.66 -5.00
C ILE A 53 5.89 -23.75 -4.37
N ARG A 54 6.84 -23.38 -3.50
CA ARG A 54 7.69 -24.32 -2.79
C ARG A 54 6.89 -25.32 -1.95
N CYS A 55 5.87 -24.85 -1.20
CA CYS A 55 4.95 -25.74 -0.48
C CYS A 55 4.31 -26.78 -1.40
N MET A 56 3.86 -26.35 -2.59
CA MET A 56 3.22 -27.24 -3.55
C MET A 56 4.21 -28.25 -4.15
N ILE A 57 5.41 -27.81 -4.53
CA ILE A 57 6.44 -28.68 -5.12
C ILE A 57 6.96 -29.68 -4.08
N GLU A 58 7.24 -29.26 -2.85
CA GLU A 58 7.69 -30.18 -1.78
C GLU A 58 6.59 -31.17 -1.37
N ALA A 59 5.31 -30.79 -1.49
CA ALA A 59 4.20 -31.70 -1.26
C ALA A 59 4.11 -32.80 -2.35
N ILE A 60 4.36 -32.46 -3.62
CA ILE A 60 4.37 -33.44 -4.72
C ILE A 60 5.65 -34.28 -4.70
N TRP A 61 6.81 -33.63 -4.56
CA TRP A 61 8.13 -34.24 -4.58
C TRP A 61 8.94 -33.85 -3.32
N PRO A 62 8.92 -34.69 -2.27
CA PRO A 62 9.65 -34.42 -1.04
C PRO A 62 11.18 -34.31 -1.23
N SER A 63 11.72 -34.95 -2.28
CA SER A 63 13.15 -34.86 -2.65
C SER A 63 13.59 -33.44 -3.01
N PHE A 64 12.66 -32.56 -3.37
CA PHE A 64 12.94 -31.16 -3.71
C PHE A 64 13.54 -30.38 -2.53
N LYS A 65 13.27 -30.81 -1.28
CA LYS A 65 13.84 -30.20 -0.07
C LYS A 65 15.38 -30.21 -0.06
N HIS A 66 15.99 -31.22 -0.68
CA HIS A 66 17.44 -31.41 -0.71
C HIS A 66 18.05 -31.07 -2.08
N TRP A 67 17.23 -30.68 -3.05
CA TRP A 67 17.68 -30.43 -4.40
C TRP A 67 18.52 -29.14 -4.45
N ASN A 68 19.82 -29.27 -4.73
CA ASN A 68 20.75 -28.14 -4.89
C ASN A 68 20.72 -27.13 -3.73
N ALA A 69 20.50 -27.59 -2.50
CA ALA A 69 20.47 -26.73 -1.31
C ALA A 69 21.81 -25.99 -1.10
N ASP A 70 22.94 -26.61 -1.43
CA ASP A 70 24.29 -26.07 -1.25
C ASP A 70 24.85 -25.36 -2.50
N ALA A 71 24.05 -25.20 -3.55
CA ALA A 71 24.52 -24.65 -4.82
C ALA A 71 24.89 -23.14 -4.74
N LEU A 72 24.43 -22.43 -3.72
CA LEU A 72 24.73 -21.03 -3.48
C LEU A 72 25.59 -20.86 -2.22
N PRO A 73 26.52 -19.89 -2.18
CA PRO A 73 27.32 -19.63 -0.99
C PRO A 73 26.42 -19.28 0.20
N ALA A 74 26.78 -19.70 1.41
CA ALA A 74 26.03 -19.37 2.63
C ALA A 74 25.87 -17.85 2.89
N SER A 75 26.70 -17.02 2.25
CA SER A 75 26.57 -15.54 2.25
C SER A 75 25.36 -15.03 1.47
N ALA A 76 24.81 -15.84 0.57
CA ALA A 76 23.54 -15.57 -0.10
C ALA A 76 22.44 -16.15 0.78
N SER A 77 21.71 -15.31 1.52
CA SER A 77 20.56 -15.71 2.36
C SER A 77 19.35 -16.21 1.55
N ILE A 78 19.58 -16.87 0.41
CA ILE A 78 18.59 -17.42 -0.52
C ILE A 78 19.10 -18.77 -1.03
N THR A 79 18.21 -19.77 -1.10
CA THR A 79 18.56 -21.10 -1.62
C THR A 79 18.20 -21.24 -3.10
N ALA A 80 18.84 -22.17 -3.81
CA ALA A 80 18.51 -22.42 -5.22
C ALA A 80 17.05 -22.87 -5.44
N PRO A 81 16.46 -23.73 -4.57
CA PRO A 81 15.02 -24.00 -4.58
C PRO A 81 14.15 -22.75 -4.49
N ASP A 82 14.48 -21.80 -3.60
CA ASP A 82 13.70 -20.58 -3.42
C ASP A 82 13.72 -19.71 -4.68
N LEU A 83 14.87 -19.61 -5.35
CA LEU A 83 15.02 -18.84 -6.58
C LEU A 83 14.22 -19.47 -7.74
N LEU A 84 14.22 -20.79 -7.86
CA LEU A 84 13.43 -21.50 -8.86
C LEU A 84 11.93 -21.30 -8.61
N CYS A 85 11.46 -21.52 -7.38
CA CYS A 85 10.05 -21.34 -7.03
C CYS A 85 9.61 -19.89 -7.22
N PHE A 86 10.48 -18.92 -6.92
CA PHE A 86 10.27 -17.51 -7.21
C PHE A 86 10.09 -17.26 -8.72
N ALA A 87 10.98 -17.78 -9.57
CA ALA A 87 10.90 -17.62 -11.02
C ALA A 87 9.62 -18.25 -11.59
N ILE A 88 9.25 -19.45 -11.11
CA ILE A 88 8.00 -20.12 -11.50
C ILE A 88 6.80 -19.25 -11.13
N PHE A 89 6.73 -18.75 -9.90
CA PHE A 89 5.64 -17.88 -9.47
C PHE A 89 5.53 -16.63 -10.34
N TRP A 90 6.66 -16.00 -10.65
CA TRP A 90 6.70 -14.81 -11.51
C TRP A 90 6.19 -15.09 -12.93
N ILE A 91 6.58 -16.22 -13.53
CA ILE A 91 6.08 -16.64 -14.85
C ILE A 91 4.58 -16.92 -14.81
N VAL A 92 4.08 -17.62 -13.78
CA VAL A 92 2.65 -17.94 -13.61
C VAL A 92 1.83 -16.66 -13.39
N GLN A 93 2.38 -15.69 -12.68
CA GLN A 93 1.73 -14.41 -12.43
C GLN A 93 1.64 -13.54 -13.69
N PHE A 94 2.61 -13.62 -14.59
CA PHE A 94 2.77 -12.70 -15.72
C PHE A 94 1.52 -12.59 -16.63
N PRO A 95 0.84 -13.68 -17.03
CA PRO A 95 -0.39 -13.59 -17.83
C PRO A 95 -1.54 -12.82 -17.14
N PHE A 96 -1.63 -12.89 -15.80
CA PHE A 96 -2.71 -12.23 -15.05
C PHE A 96 -2.59 -10.70 -15.08
N LEU A 97 -1.43 -10.16 -15.42
CA LEU A 97 -1.21 -8.72 -15.58
C LEU A 97 -1.93 -8.15 -16.82
N PHE A 98 -2.23 -8.97 -17.82
CA PHE A 98 -2.93 -8.54 -19.04
C PHE A 98 -4.45 -8.62 -18.91
N LEU A 99 -4.97 -9.09 -17.78
CA LEU A 99 -6.42 -9.15 -17.54
C LEU A 99 -6.96 -7.76 -17.19
N SER A 100 -8.05 -7.38 -17.83
CA SER A 100 -8.75 -6.14 -17.51
C SER A 100 -9.43 -6.22 -16.13
N ILE A 101 -9.64 -5.07 -15.50
CA ILE A 101 -10.29 -4.94 -14.18
C ILE A 101 -11.66 -5.66 -14.14
N ASN A 102 -12.40 -5.64 -15.26
CA ASN A 102 -13.69 -6.32 -15.38
C ASN A 102 -13.59 -7.84 -15.26
N ALA A 103 -12.55 -8.45 -15.85
CA ALA A 103 -12.30 -9.88 -15.72
C ALA A 103 -11.79 -10.23 -14.31
N LEU A 104 -10.89 -9.42 -13.76
CA LEU A 104 -10.33 -9.60 -12.42
C LEU A 104 -11.39 -9.55 -11.31
N ARG A 105 -12.47 -8.79 -11.51
CA ARG A 105 -13.59 -8.70 -10.56
C ARG A 105 -14.08 -10.08 -10.10
N TRP A 106 -14.22 -11.04 -11.01
CA TRP A 106 -14.68 -12.39 -10.69
C TRP A 106 -13.67 -13.15 -9.84
N PHE A 107 -12.38 -13.04 -10.15
CA PHE A 107 -11.32 -13.63 -9.34
C PHE A 107 -11.26 -13.02 -7.93
N PHE A 108 -11.47 -11.70 -7.79
CA PHE A 108 -11.58 -11.06 -6.48
C PHE A 108 -12.81 -11.52 -5.70
N MET A 109 -13.96 -11.71 -6.34
CA MET A 109 -15.16 -12.26 -5.69
C MET A 109 -14.91 -13.68 -5.14
N ILE A 110 -14.26 -14.54 -5.93
CA ILE A 110 -13.85 -15.88 -5.48
C ILE A 110 -12.92 -15.76 -4.27
N LYS A 111 -11.92 -14.90 -4.33
CA LYS A 111 -10.97 -14.67 -3.23
C LYS A 111 -11.67 -14.21 -1.95
N VAL A 112 -12.61 -13.27 -2.03
CA VAL A 112 -13.35 -12.76 -0.87
C VAL A 112 -14.18 -13.84 -0.18
N ILE A 113 -14.65 -14.85 -0.92
CA ILE A 113 -15.39 -15.98 -0.34
C ILE A 113 -14.41 -17.01 0.22
N VAL A 114 -13.43 -17.46 -0.57
CA VAL A 114 -12.56 -18.59 -0.22
C VAL A 114 -11.57 -18.24 0.91
N MET A 115 -11.02 -17.03 0.92
CA MET A 115 -9.95 -16.68 1.87
C MET A 115 -10.39 -16.61 3.33
N PRO A 116 -11.58 -16.08 3.68
CA PRO A 116 -12.06 -16.15 5.05
C PRO A 116 -12.22 -17.59 5.57
N PHE A 117 -12.76 -18.51 4.76
CA PHE A 117 -12.85 -19.92 5.15
C PHE A 117 -11.46 -20.53 5.36
N PHE A 118 -10.53 -20.26 4.45
CA PHE A 118 -9.14 -20.70 4.62
C PHE A 118 -8.50 -20.13 5.89
N GLY A 119 -8.74 -18.85 6.18
CA GLY A 119 -8.28 -18.19 7.40
C GLY A 119 -8.82 -18.86 8.66
N VAL A 120 -10.11 -19.19 8.71
CA VAL A 120 -10.73 -19.92 9.84
C VAL A 120 -10.15 -21.32 10.00
N VAL A 121 -9.91 -22.05 8.91
CA VAL A 121 -9.30 -23.38 8.95
C VAL A 121 -7.87 -23.29 9.51
N LEU A 122 -7.06 -22.37 8.99
CA LEU A 122 -5.69 -22.16 9.44
C LEU A 122 -5.63 -21.70 10.90
N PHE A 123 -6.57 -20.85 11.32
CA PHE A 123 -6.73 -20.41 12.71
C PHE A 123 -7.05 -21.56 13.65
N THR A 124 -8.02 -22.39 13.25
CA THR A 124 -8.47 -23.54 14.04
C THR A 124 -7.30 -24.52 14.19
N TRP A 125 -6.55 -24.77 13.12
CA TRP A 125 -5.31 -25.56 13.18
C TRP A 125 -4.28 -24.95 14.13
N ALA A 126 -4.01 -23.65 14.04
CA ALA A 126 -3.02 -22.97 14.89
C ALA A 126 -3.36 -23.11 16.38
N LEU A 127 -4.64 -22.92 16.73
CA LEU A 127 -5.12 -23.05 18.11
C LEU A 127 -5.07 -24.49 18.62
N THR A 128 -5.48 -25.48 17.81
CA THR A 128 -5.45 -26.88 18.24
C THR A 128 -4.02 -27.40 18.35
N ALA A 129 -3.13 -27.01 17.44
CA ALA A 129 -1.72 -27.35 17.47
C ALA A 129 -0.99 -26.75 18.68
N ALA A 130 -1.37 -25.55 19.10
CA ALA A 130 -0.81 -24.89 20.30
C ALA A 130 -1.44 -25.34 21.63
N HIS A 131 -2.34 -26.34 21.63
CA HIS A 131 -3.10 -26.77 22.79
C HIS A 131 -3.96 -25.65 23.44
N GLY A 132 -4.55 -24.78 22.61
CA GLY A 132 -5.45 -23.71 23.01
C GLY A 132 -4.77 -22.38 23.30
N TRP A 133 -5.50 -21.46 23.93
CA TRP A 133 -5.04 -20.09 24.19
C TRP A 133 -3.98 -19.96 25.29
N GLY A 134 -4.00 -20.87 26.28
CA GLY A 134 -3.14 -20.76 27.47
C GLY A 134 -1.64 -20.66 27.16
N PRO A 135 -1.07 -21.59 26.38
CA PRO A 135 0.34 -21.54 26.01
C PRO A 135 0.71 -20.31 25.17
N LEU A 136 -0.22 -19.82 24.34
CA LEU A 136 0.01 -18.65 23.49
C LEU A 136 0.18 -17.36 24.31
N PHE A 137 -0.63 -17.17 25.35
CA PHE A 137 -0.51 -16.00 26.24
C PHE A 137 0.64 -16.10 27.25
N SER A 138 1.21 -17.29 27.42
CA SER A 138 2.31 -17.55 28.37
C SER A 138 3.70 -17.32 27.76
N ILE A 139 3.77 -16.94 26.48
CA ILE A 139 5.03 -16.64 25.79
C ILE A 139 5.66 -15.39 26.45
N PRO A 140 6.91 -15.46 26.93
CA PRO A 140 7.54 -14.36 27.65
C PRO A 140 7.78 -13.16 26.73
N ASN A 141 7.38 -11.96 27.18
CA ASN A 141 7.65 -10.71 26.49
C ASN A 141 9.11 -10.29 26.72
N ASN A 142 9.98 -10.56 25.74
CA ASN A 142 11.38 -10.16 25.81
C ASN A 142 11.57 -8.74 25.26
N ILE A 143 11.29 -7.73 26.10
CA ILE A 143 11.54 -6.33 25.76
C ILE A 143 13.03 -6.06 25.98
N SER A 144 13.79 -5.88 24.89
CA SER A 144 15.23 -5.57 24.95
C SER A 144 15.52 -4.41 25.93
N ASN A 145 16.53 -4.60 26.78
CA ASN A 145 16.88 -3.74 27.91
C ASN A 145 17.05 -2.26 27.48
N GLY A 146 16.07 -1.41 27.83
CA GLY A 146 16.15 0.04 27.63
C GLY A 146 14.83 0.71 27.21
N TRP A 147 13.87 -0.05 26.69
CA TRP A 147 12.60 0.49 26.18
C TRP A 147 11.43 0.20 27.11
N THR A 148 10.52 1.17 27.27
CA THR A 148 9.28 0.97 28.03
C THR A 148 8.25 0.19 27.20
N VAL A 149 7.27 -0.43 27.85
CA VAL A 149 6.12 -1.08 27.18
C VAL A 149 5.42 -0.12 26.22
N GLY A 150 5.24 1.14 26.63
CA GLY A 150 4.65 2.18 25.78
C GLY A 150 5.45 2.45 24.51
N TYR A 151 6.77 2.43 24.57
CA TYR A 151 7.63 2.58 23.40
C TYR A 151 7.50 1.39 22.43
N ALA A 152 7.50 0.17 22.95
CA ALA A 152 7.28 -1.03 22.14
C ALA A 152 5.92 -0.97 21.42
N PHE A 153 4.88 -0.51 22.12
CA PHE A 153 3.54 -0.30 21.56
C PHE A 153 3.51 0.74 20.43
N CYS A 154 4.16 1.89 20.62
CA CYS A 154 4.29 2.91 19.58
C CYS A 154 4.98 2.37 18.31
N ARG A 155 6.05 1.58 18.49
CA ARG A 155 6.76 0.95 17.36
C ARG A 155 5.88 -0.04 16.61
N THR A 156 5.04 -0.82 17.31
CA THR A 156 4.11 -1.75 16.65
C THR A 156 3.01 -1.02 15.88
N ILE A 157 2.52 0.12 16.37
CA ILE A 157 1.58 0.97 15.62
C ILE A 157 2.18 1.38 14.28
N THR A 158 3.41 1.91 14.30
CA THR A 158 4.11 2.31 13.07
C THR A 158 4.25 1.11 12.12
N ALA A 159 4.65 -0.07 12.61
CA ALA A 159 4.77 -1.27 11.80
C ALA A 159 3.44 -1.69 11.13
N SER A 160 2.31 -1.67 11.86
CA SER A 160 0.99 -2.05 11.31
C SER A 160 0.46 -1.06 10.27
N ILE A 161 0.64 0.25 10.49
CA ILE A 161 0.17 1.27 9.54
C ILE A 161 0.96 1.20 8.24
N SER A 162 2.26 0.95 8.35
CA SER A 162 3.19 0.92 7.22
C SER A 162 2.73 -0.04 6.13
N GLY A 163 2.42 -1.30 6.50
CA GLY A 163 1.98 -2.34 5.56
C GLY A 163 0.74 -1.97 4.74
N ASN A 164 -0.09 -1.06 5.24
CA ASN A 164 -1.35 -0.65 4.60
C ASN A 164 -1.29 0.76 3.97
N ALA A 165 -0.21 1.52 4.20
CA ALA A 165 -0.09 2.91 3.74
C ALA A 165 -0.09 3.03 2.21
N THR A 166 0.51 2.09 1.49
CA THR A 166 0.53 2.08 0.03
C THR A 166 -0.88 1.92 -0.55
N PHE A 167 -1.75 1.14 0.10
CA PHE A 167 -3.14 0.97 -0.31
C PHE A 167 -3.99 2.22 -0.01
N ALA A 168 -3.69 2.91 1.09
CA ALA A 168 -4.42 4.11 1.49
C ALA A 168 -4.32 5.24 0.43
N ILE A 169 -3.24 5.31 -0.33
CA ILE A 169 -2.97 6.40 -1.27
C ILE A 169 -3.43 6.12 -2.73
N ASN A 170 -3.57 4.86 -3.18
CA ASN A 170 -4.21 4.49 -4.47
C ASN A 170 -5.64 3.99 -4.31
N MET A 171 -6.24 4.10 -3.14
CA MET A 171 -7.63 3.70 -2.98
C MET A 171 -8.53 4.31 -4.07
N GLY A 172 -8.21 5.53 -4.53
CA GLY A 172 -8.86 6.20 -5.65
C GLY A 172 -8.76 5.50 -7.01
N ASP A 173 -7.69 4.76 -7.28
CA ASP A 173 -7.50 4.04 -8.56
C ASP A 173 -8.54 2.92 -8.74
N ILE A 174 -9.01 2.36 -7.62
CA ILE A 174 -10.05 1.32 -7.60
C ILE A 174 -11.42 1.96 -7.41
N THR A 175 -11.56 2.89 -6.45
CA THR A 175 -12.87 3.46 -6.12
C THR A 175 -13.43 4.37 -7.20
N ARG A 176 -12.62 4.83 -8.17
CA ARG A 176 -13.11 5.53 -9.37
C ARG A 176 -14.07 4.73 -10.24
N TYR A 177 -14.06 3.40 -10.10
CA TYR A 177 -14.98 2.50 -10.79
C TYR A 177 -16.23 2.18 -9.95
N ALA A 178 -16.39 2.78 -8.77
CA ALA A 178 -17.55 2.57 -7.93
C ALA A 178 -18.76 3.32 -8.49
N HIS A 179 -19.90 2.63 -8.57
CA HIS A 179 -21.16 3.24 -9.00
C HIS A 179 -21.76 4.21 -7.96
N ASP A 180 -21.41 4.06 -6.69
CA ASP A 180 -21.99 4.84 -5.59
C ASP A 180 -20.90 5.24 -4.60
N SER A 181 -20.69 6.56 -4.47
CA SER A 181 -19.70 7.14 -3.57
C SER A 181 -19.98 6.86 -2.10
N ARG A 182 -21.25 6.75 -1.70
CA ARG A 182 -21.62 6.46 -0.31
C ARG A 182 -21.25 5.03 0.06
N ARG A 183 -21.51 4.08 -0.84
CA ARG A 183 -21.10 2.68 -0.64
C ARG A 183 -19.58 2.53 -0.66
N ALA A 184 -18.89 3.24 -1.56
CA ALA A 184 -17.44 3.26 -1.58
C ALA A 184 -16.87 3.77 -0.26
N TRP A 185 -17.45 4.81 0.34
CA TRP A 185 -17.07 5.30 1.67
C TRP A 185 -17.35 4.28 2.79
N GLN A 186 -18.55 3.70 2.82
CA GLN A 186 -18.93 2.72 3.83
C GLN A 186 -18.04 1.47 3.81
N MET A 187 -17.65 0.98 2.63
CA MET A 187 -16.75 -0.17 2.51
C MET A 187 -15.35 0.11 3.07
N GLN A 188 -14.92 1.38 3.10
CA GLN A 188 -13.65 1.75 3.71
C GLN A 188 -13.67 1.70 5.24
N LEU A 189 -14.85 1.76 5.88
CA LEU A 189 -15.02 1.58 7.32
C LEU A 189 -14.97 0.11 7.73
N LEU A 190 -15.27 -0.81 6.82
CA LEU A 190 -15.15 -2.26 7.06
C LEU A 190 -13.70 -2.74 6.99
N LEU A 191 -12.85 -2.05 6.22
CA LEU A 191 -11.47 -2.44 5.98
C LEU A 191 -10.63 -2.63 7.26
N PRO A 192 -10.66 -1.73 8.28
CA PRO A 192 -9.95 -1.94 9.53
C PRO A 192 -10.36 -3.21 10.27
N VAL A 193 -11.63 -3.61 10.20
CA VAL A 193 -12.12 -4.85 10.84
C VAL A 193 -11.52 -6.06 10.13
N CYS A 194 -11.56 -6.09 8.80
CA CYS A 194 -10.98 -7.19 8.01
C CYS A 194 -9.44 -7.30 8.20
N ILE A 195 -8.74 -6.17 8.25
CA ILE A 195 -7.30 -6.12 8.51
C ILE A 195 -7.00 -6.65 9.92
N THR A 196 -7.70 -6.14 10.94
CA THR A 196 -7.51 -6.57 12.34
C THR A 196 -7.73 -8.08 12.50
N LEU A 197 -8.79 -8.63 11.89
CA LEU A 197 -9.04 -10.07 11.91
C LEU A 197 -7.89 -10.84 11.29
N THR A 198 -7.35 -10.39 10.15
CA THR A 198 -6.22 -11.03 9.48
C THR A 198 -4.92 -10.93 10.29
N GLU A 199 -4.68 -9.83 11.00
CA GLU A 199 -3.53 -9.68 11.89
C GLU A 199 -3.62 -10.61 13.12
N VAL A 200 -4.81 -10.79 13.69
CA VAL A 200 -5.05 -11.76 14.77
C VAL A 200 -4.75 -13.19 14.28
N LEU A 201 -5.16 -13.54 13.06
CA LEU A 201 -4.82 -14.84 12.45
C LEU A 201 -3.31 -15.04 12.35
N GLY A 202 -2.59 -14.03 11.84
CA GLY A 202 -1.14 -14.10 11.66
C GLY A 202 -0.37 -14.21 12.97
N THR A 203 -0.77 -13.43 13.99
CA THR A 203 -0.12 -13.46 15.31
C THR A 203 -0.33 -14.78 16.04
N VAL A 204 -1.55 -15.33 16.02
CA VAL A 204 -1.86 -16.64 16.61
C VAL A 204 -1.08 -17.76 15.91
N LEU A 205 -0.94 -17.71 14.58
CA LEU A 205 -0.15 -18.68 13.83
C LEU A 205 1.36 -18.60 14.14
N ALA A 206 1.90 -17.39 14.26
CA ALA A 206 3.30 -17.21 14.62
C ALA A 206 3.59 -17.72 16.05
N ALA A 207 2.69 -17.44 16.98
CA ALA A 207 2.76 -17.92 18.35
C ALA A 207 2.59 -19.45 18.43
N SER A 208 1.68 -20.04 17.65
CA SER A 208 1.52 -21.50 17.60
C SER A 208 2.76 -22.19 17.06
N ALA A 209 3.42 -21.60 16.04
CA ALA A 209 4.67 -22.14 15.52
C ALA A 209 5.80 -22.15 16.57
N GLN A 210 5.85 -21.16 17.45
CA GLN A 210 6.80 -21.13 18.56
C GLN A 210 6.53 -22.26 19.57
N VAL A 211 5.26 -22.53 19.88
CA VAL A 211 4.87 -23.60 20.80
C VAL A 211 5.14 -24.99 20.21
N VAL A 212 4.79 -25.19 18.93
CA VAL A 212 4.86 -26.50 18.26
C VAL A 212 6.28 -26.85 17.81
N TYR A 213 6.99 -25.89 17.22
CA TYR A 213 8.28 -26.12 16.56
C TYR A 213 9.46 -25.47 17.29
N GLY A 214 9.23 -24.74 18.38
CA GLY A 214 10.29 -24.05 19.13
C GLY A 214 10.91 -22.84 18.42
N GLN A 215 10.35 -22.42 17.27
CA GLN A 215 10.86 -21.30 16.47
C GLN A 215 9.76 -20.27 16.18
N VAL A 216 10.07 -18.99 16.36
CA VAL A 216 9.14 -17.89 16.06
C VAL A 216 9.17 -17.65 14.56
N GLN A 217 8.07 -18.00 13.87
CA GLN A 217 7.97 -17.83 12.44
C GLN A 217 6.87 -16.84 12.07
N TRP A 218 7.28 -15.68 11.55
CA TRP A 218 6.36 -14.62 11.14
C TRP A 218 5.69 -14.90 9.79
N ASN A 219 6.34 -15.67 8.91
CA ASN A 219 5.79 -16.02 7.60
C ASN A 219 4.92 -17.29 7.70
N PRO A 220 3.60 -17.21 7.45
CA PRO A 220 2.70 -18.37 7.55
C PRO A 220 3.11 -19.52 6.64
N LEU A 221 3.65 -19.24 5.46
CA LEU A 221 4.07 -20.27 4.51
C LEU A 221 5.25 -21.08 5.02
N GLN A 222 6.12 -20.48 5.82
CA GLN A 222 7.23 -21.20 6.44
C GLN A 222 6.73 -22.15 7.54
N VAL A 223 5.63 -21.83 8.22
CA VAL A 223 4.96 -22.77 9.13
C VAL A 223 4.34 -23.93 8.34
N VAL A 224 3.67 -23.62 7.22
CA VAL A 224 3.08 -24.64 6.32
C VAL A 224 4.15 -25.58 5.73
N LEU A 225 5.36 -25.08 5.44
CA LEU A 225 6.48 -25.92 4.97
C LEU A 225 6.88 -26.99 6.01
N LEU A 226 6.66 -26.73 7.30
CA LEU A 226 6.95 -27.67 8.38
C LEU A 226 5.86 -28.74 8.58
N TRP A 227 4.74 -28.67 7.86
CA TRP A 227 3.70 -29.69 7.97
C TRP A 227 4.14 -31.02 7.35
N ASP A 228 3.81 -32.12 8.02
CA ASP A 228 4.05 -33.47 7.50
C ASP A 228 2.96 -33.90 6.49
N ASP A 229 1.73 -33.42 6.67
CA ASP A 229 0.62 -33.70 5.77
C ASP A 229 0.84 -33.00 4.41
N ARG A 230 1.08 -33.83 3.39
CA ARG A 230 1.34 -33.40 2.02
C ARG A 230 0.13 -32.73 1.38
N ALA A 231 -1.08 -33.22 1.62
CA ALA A 231 -2.29 -32.67 1.04
C ALA A 231 -2.59 -31.29 1.64
N ALA A 232 -2.52 -31.18 2.97
CA ALA A 232 -2.70 -29.90 3.66
C ALA A 232 -1.68 -28.86 3.18
N LYS A 233 -0.40 -29.26 3.06
CA LYS A 233 0.68 -28.39 2.55
C LYS A 233 0.41 -27.92 1.11
N PHE A 234 -0.01 -28.82 0.23
CA PHE A 234 -0.31 -28.47 -1.17
C PHE A 234 -1.47 -27.48 -1.28
N PHE A 235 -2.60 -27.76 -0.63
CA PHE A 235 -3.79 -26.89 -0.71
C PHE A 235 -3.57 -25.53 -0.04
N ALA A 236 -2.86 -25.49 1.10
CA ALA A 236 -2.48 -24.23 1.73
C ALA A 236 -1.55 -23.41 0.81
N GLY A 237 -0.53 -24.05 0.22
CA GLY A 237 0.34 -23.43 -0.77
C GLY A 237 -0.43 -22.87 -1.97
N PHE A 238 -1.38 -23.65 -2.52
CA PHE A 238 -2.21 -23.21 -3.63
C PHE A 238 -3.06 -21.97 -3.30
N LEU A 239 -3.73 -21.98 -2.13
CA LEU A 239 -4.56 -20.85 -1.69
C LEU A 239 -3.73 -19.58 -1.44
N PHE A 240 -2.55 -19.72 -0.82
CA PHE A 240 -1.63 -18.60 -0.67
C PHE A 240 -1.08 -18.10 -2.02
N ALA A 241 -0.76 -19.00 -2.97
CA ALA A 241 -0.32 -18.59 -4.31
C ALA A 241 -1.42 -17.81 -5.04
N PHE A 242 -2.66 -18.32 -5.01
CA PHE A 242 -3.83 -17.65 -5.57
C PHE A 242 -4.07 -16.27 -4.93
N ALA A 243 -3.99 -16.18 -3.59
CA ALA A 243 -4.15 -14.93 -2.87
C ALA A 243 -3.08 -13.90 -3.27
N ASN A 244 -1.81 -14.32 -3.37
CA ASN A 244 -0.68 -13.46 -3.70
C ASN A 244 -0.72 -12.95 -5.15
N ILE A 245 -1.09 -13.81 -6.12
CA ILE A 245 -1.27 -13.39 -7.52
C ILE A 245 -2.29 -12.25 -7.59
N LEU A 246 -3.46 -12.43 -6.98
CA LEU A 246 -4.52 -11.41 -7.01
C LEU A 246 -4.14 -10.15 -6.24
N THR A 247 -3.44 -10.26 -5.11
CA THR A 247 -2.94 -9.07 -4.39
C THR A 247 -1.97 -8.28 -5.25
N ASN A 248 -1.05 -8.95 -5.93
CA ASN A 248 -0.07 -8.27 -6.78
C ASN A 248 -0.69 -7.58 -7.98
N VAL A 249 -1.65 -8.22 -8.64
CA VAL A 249 -2.37 -7.62 -9.77
C VAL A 249 -3.21 -6.41 -9.31
N ALA A 250 -3.77 -6.44 -8.10
CA ALA A 250 -4.52 -5.29 -7.55
C ALA A 250 -3.63 -4.12 -7.12
N ALA A 251 -2.46 -4.41 -6.54
CA ALA A 251 -1.66 -3.40 -5.88
C ALA A 251 -0.76 -2.60 -6.85
N ILE A 252 -0.46 -3.13 -8.05
CA ILE A 252 0.73 -2.67 -8.79
C ILE A 252 0.60 -2.85 -10.31
N CYS A 253 0.68 -1.74 -11.07
CA CYS A 253 1.19 -1.70 -12.45
C CYS A 253 2.56 -0.97 -12.47
N PRO A 254 3.71 -1.67 -12.35
CA PRO A 254 4.99 -1.10 -12.80
C PRO A 254 6.08 -2.15 -13.08
N TRP A 255 6.86 -1.84 -14.09
CA TRP A 255 8.05 -2.56 -14.52
C TRP A 255 9.28 -2.20 -13.66
N LEU A 256 10.12 -3.22 -13.46
CA LEU A 256 11.53 -3.27 -12.99
C LEU A 256 11.89 -3.49 -11.49
N ILE A 257 12.29 -4.74 -11.21
CA ILE A 257 13.39 -5.31 -10.39
C ILE A 257 13.46 -5.17 -8.85
N GLN A 258 13.71 -6.32 -8.22
CA GLN A 258 13.98 -6.63 -6.81
C GLN A 258 15.45 -6.53 -6.38
N ALA A 259 15.69 -6.26 -5.09
CA ALA A 259 16.92 -6.68 -4.40
C ALA A 259 16.72 -7.01 -2.90
N LYS A 260 17.25 -8.19 -2.50
CA LYS A 260 17.69 -8.72 -1.18
C LYS A 260 16.82 -8.52 0.09
N ALA A 261 16.49 -9.64 0.75
CA ALA A 261 15.53 -9.77 1.86
C ALA A 261 15.96 -9.24 3.25
N THR A 262 17.25 -9.01 3.52
CA THR A 262 17.71 -8.58 4.87
C THR A 262 17.78 -7.06 5.02
N ARG A 263 18.20 -6.33 3.98
CA ARG A 263 18.03 -4.86 3.89
C ARG A 263 16.57 -4.44 3.72
N PHE A 264 15.72 -5.40 3.38
CA PHE A 264 14.31 -5.18 3.10
C PHE A 264 13.48 -4.88 4.35
N LEU A 265 13.73 -5.51 5.51
CA LEU A 265 13.05 -5.16 6.76
C LEU A 265 13.44 -3.76 7.26
N ALA A 266 14.71 -3.37 7.10
CA ALA A 266 15.17 -2.01 7.36
C ALA A 266 14.53 -0.99 6.39
N PHE A 267 14.46 -1.32 5.10
CA PHE A 267 13.75 -0.52 4.10
C PHE A 267 12.23 -0.44 4.37
N LEU A 268 11.60 -1.51 4.83
CA LEU A 268 10.16 -1.53 5.15
C LEU A 268 9.82 -0.54 6.26
N ASN A 269 10.73 -0.35 7.23
CA ASN A 269 10.57 0.71 8.21
C ASN A 269 10.89 2.09 7.59
N GLY A 270 11.81 2.15 6.64
CA GLY A 270 12.25 3.38 6.00
C GLY A 270 11.33 4.01 4.95
N TYR A 271 10.55 3.25 4.17
CA TYR A 271 9.68 3.88 3.16
C TYR A 271 8.52 4.67 3.78
N THR A 272 8.20 4.37 5.03
CA THR A 272 7.18 5.05 5.85
C THR A 272 7.50 6.53 6.01
N VAL A 273 8.79 6.85 6.07
CA VAL A 273 9.35 8.21 6.10
C VAL A 273 8.94 9.01 4.87
N PHE A 274 8.65 8.37 3.75
CA PHE A 274 8.24 9.05 2.52
C PHE A 274 6.73 9.04 2.32
N LEU A 275 6.05 7.92 2.63
CA LEU A 275 4.60 7.80 2.43
C LEU A 275 3.78 8.56 3.48
N GLY A 276 4.21 8.59 4.74
CA GLY A 276 3.53 9.36 5.81
C GLY A 276 3.39 10.84 5.44
N PRO A 277 4.51 11.54 5.16
CA PRO A 277 4.52 12.91 4.65
C PRO A 277 3.64 13.12 3.41
N LEU A 278 3.75 12.24 2.42
CA LEU A 278 2.99 12.36 1.18
C LEU A 278 1.48 12.30 1.44
N ILE A 279 1.02 11.38 2.29
CA ILE A 279 -0.40 11.28 2.69
C ILE A 279 -0.82 12.52 3.48
N GLY A 280 -0.01 12.99 4.43
CA GLY A 280 -0.27 14.20 5.21
C GLY A 280 -0.47 15.44 4.34
N LEU A 281 0.35 15.59 3.30
CA LEU A 281 0.25 16.66 2.32
C LEU A 281 -1.08 16.62 1.56
N LEU A 282 -1.44 15.45 0.99
CA LEU A 282 -2.66 15.28 0.20
C LEU A 282 -3.92 15.48 1.05
N LEU A 283 -3.89 15.00 2.30
CA LEU A 283 -4.96 15.21 3.28
C LEU A 283 -5.13 16.70 3.58
N SER A 284 -4.03 17.39 3.87
CA SER A 284 -4.05 18.82 4.15
C SER A 284 -4.52 19.63 2.94
N ASP A 285 -4.09 19.29 1.73
CA ASP A 285 -4.49 19.99 0.51
C ASP A 285 -6.00 19.91 0.29
N TYR A 286 -6.58 18.72 0.36
CA TYR A 286 -8.01 18.55 0.11
C TYR A 286 -8.89 19.07 1.26
N TRP A 287 -8.59 18.70 2.51
CA TRP A 287 -9.48 18.98 3.64
C TRP A 287 -9.22 20.31 4.35
N LEU A 288 -7.97 20.76 4.44
CA LEU A 288 -7.64 22.00 5.16
C LEU A 288 -7.53 23.20 4.22
N VAL A 289 -6.78 23.06 3.12
CA VAL A 289 -6.56 24.14 2.16
C VAL A 289 -7.80 24.35 1.29
N ARG A 290 -8.30 23.30 0.64
CA ARG A 290 -9.48 23.34 -0.25
C ARG A 290 -10.80 23.13 0.48
N ARG A 291 -10.78 22.90 1.80
CA ARG A 291 -11.96 22.76 2.67
C ARG A 291 -12.99 21.71 2.20
N GLY A 292 -12.55 20.71 1.45
CA GLY A 292 -13.42 19.70 0.85
C GLY A 292 -14.36 20.22 -0.25
N ALA A 293 -14.15 21.45 -0.76
CA ALA A 293 -15.02 22.10 -1.74
C ALA A 293 -14.96 21.46 -3.15
N GLY A 294 -14.03 20.53 -3.38
CA GLY A 294 -13.87 19.80 -4.64
C GLY A 294 -12.62 20.18 -5.42
N LEU A 295 -12.48 19.60 -6.62
CA LEU A 295 -11.37 19.81 -7.53
C LEU A 295 -11.91 20.16 -8.92
N ASN A 296 -11.36 21.21 -9.55
CA ASN A 296 -11.66 21.53 -10.94
C ASN A 296 -11.03 20.46 -11.85
N ILE A 297 -11.86 19.60 -12.46
CA ILE A 297 -11.40 18.45 -13.23
C ILE A 297 -10.75 18.90 -14.54
N HIS A 298 -11.36 19.84 -15.26
CA HIS A 298 -10.84 20.33 -16.54
C HIS A 298 -9.38 20.79 -16.41
N SER A 299 -9.08 21.62 -15.41
CA SER A 299 -7.74 22.15 -15.17
C SER A 299 -6.73 21.07 -14.76
N LEU A 300 -7.15 19.92 -14.23
CA LEU A 300 -6.22 18.81 -13.92
C LEU A 300 -5.71 18.09 -15.19
N TYR A 301 -6.40 18.27 -16.32
CA TYR A 301 -6.05 17.69 -17.61
C TYR A 301 -5.50 18.73 -18.60
N THR A 302 -5.69 20.03 -18.37
CA THR A 302 -5.17 21.09 -19.23
C THR A 302 -3.68 21.35 -18.96
N PRO A 303 -2.78 21.12 -19.94
CA PRO A 303 -1.37 21.45 -19.80
C PRO A 303 -1.10 22.94 -20.11
N GLY A 304 -0.03 23.47 -19.53
CA GLY A 304 0.52 24.78 -19.90
C GLY A 304 -0.01 25.95 -19.08
N HIS A 305 0.88 26.92 -18.79
CA HIS A 305 0.59 28.07 -17.93
C HIS A 305 -0.55 28.94 -18.44
N ALA A 306 -0.65 29.12 -19.76
CA ALA A 306 -1.64 30.00 -20.39
C ALA A 306 -3.08 29.55 -20.15
N HIS A 307 -3.30 28.23 -20.06
CA HIS A 307 -4.63 27.62 -19.99
C HIS A 307 -4.93 26.97 -18.63
N ASN A 308 -3.93 26.85 -17.74
CA ASN A 308 -4.08 26.26 -16.42
C ASN A 308 -3.36 27.11 -15.37
N LYS A 309 -4.02 28.18 -14.91
CA LYS A 309 -3.45 29.02 -13.83
C LYS A 309 -3.58 28.35 -12.45
N LEU A 310 -4.59 27.50 -12.27
CA LEU A 310 -4.96 26.90 -10.97
C LEU A 310 -3.93 25.88 -10.46
N TYR A 311 -3.42 25.00 -11.33
CA TYR A 311 -2.50 23.91 -10.94
C TYR A 311 -1.10 24.01 -11.57
N TRP A 312 -0.79 25.11 -12.26
CA TRP A 312 0.56 25.32 -12.80
C TRP A 312 1.54 25.86 -11.78
N TYR A 313 1.09 26.65 -10.79
CA TYR A 313 1.97 27.23 -9.77
C TYR A 313 3.21 27.93 -10.39
N THR A 314 4.41 27.69 -9.85
CA THR A 314 5.68 28.23 -10.34
C THR A 314 6.33 27.21 -11.27
N ALA A 315 6.32 27.48 -12.58
CA ALA A 315 6.91 26.63 -13.62
C ALA A 315 6.39 25.17 -13.65
N GLY A 316 5.16 24.93 -13.20
CA GLY A 316 4.54 23.60 -13.11
C GLY A 316 4.70 22.91 -11.75
N VAL A 317 5.34 23.55 -10.77
CA VAL A 317 5.65 22.97 -9.45
C VAL A 317 5.09 23.86 -8.35
N ASN A 318 4.44 23.25 -7.36
CA ASN A 318 4.07 23.91 -6.12
C ASN A 318 5.25 23.90 -5.14
N PRO A 319 5.97 25.02 -4.93
CA PRO A 319 7.09 25.06 -3.99
C PRO A 319 6.65 24.78 -2.55
N ARG A 320 5.42 25.13 -2.15
CA ARG A 320 4.93 24.87 -0.79
C ARG A 320 4.84 23.37 -0.53
N ALA A 321 4.37 22.61 -1.53
CA ALA A 321 4.26 21.16 -1.43
C ALA A 321 5.64 20.51 -1.26
N ILE A 322 6.65 20.95 -2.01
CA ILE A 322 8.02 20.44 -1.89
C ILE A 322 8.62 20.80 -0.53
N ILE A 323 8.49 22.04 -0.08
CA ILE A 323 9.02 22.50 1.21
C ILE A 323 8.35 21.73 2.36
N ALA A 324 7.02 21.59 2.34
CA ALA A 324 6.30 20.83 3.35
C ALA A 324 6.73 19.35 3.37
N LEU A 325 6.87 18.73 2.20
CA LEU A 325 7.31 17.34 2.08
C LEU A 325 8.72 17.15 2.65
N LEU A 326 9.65 18.07 2.35
CA LEU A 326 11.00 18.05 2.91
C LEU A 326 10.99 18.27 4.44
N ALA A 327 10.13 19.15 4.95
CA ALA A 327 10.00 19.41 6.38
C ALA A 327 9.57 18.15 7.16
N GLY A 328 8.74 17.28 6.57
CA GLY A 328 8.38 16.00 7.19
C GLY A 328 9.43 14.91 7.01
N ILE A 329 10.11 14.84 5.86
CA ILE A 329 11.09 13.78 5.56
C ILE A 329 12.42 14.00 6.29
N VAL A 330 12.98 15.21 6.22
CA VAL A 330 14.36 15.50 6.65
C VAL A 330 14.61 15.14 8.13
N PRO A 331 13.73 15.48 9.09
CA PRO A 331 13.94 15.13 10.49
C PRO A 331 13.96 13.62 10.77
N LEU A 332 13.38 12.81 9.88
CA LEU A 332 13.27 11.35 10.02
C LEU A 332 14.47 10.60 9.40
N LEU A 333 15.27 11.27 8.55
CA LEU A 333 16.41 10.66 7.87
C LEU A 333 17.50 10.11 8.81
N PRO A 334 17.85 10.75 9.95
CA PRO A 334 18.86 10.21 10.84
C PRO A 334 18.46 8.85 11.43
N GLY A 335 17.21 8.70 11.89
CA GLY A 335 16.73 7.41 12.41
C GLY A 335 16.60 6.34 11.33
N LEU A 336 16.26 6.73 10.10
CA LEU A 336 16.33 5.83 8.95
C LEU A 336 17.77 5.34 8.70
N ALA A 337 18.76 6.22 8.74
CA ALA A 337 20.16 5.87 8.51
C ALA A 337 20.66 4.82 9.51
N GLU A 338 20.38 5.00 10.81
CA GLU A 338 20.73 4.01 11.85
C GLU A 338 19.97 2.68 11.65
N SER A 339 18.70 2.72 11.24
CA SER A 339 17.93 1.50 11.00
C SER A 339 18.48 0.65 9.85
N ILE A 340 19.22 1.26 8.92
CA ILE A 340 19.87 0.58 7.78
C ILE A 340 21.29 0.14 8.17
N ASP A 341 22.03 1.00 8.87
CA ASP A 341 23.39 0.77 9.31
C ASP A 341 23.52 1.06 10.82
N GLY A 342 23.42 -0.01 11.61
CA GLY A 342 23.54 0.07 13.06
C GLY A 342 24.93 0.44 13.58
N SER A 343 25.93 0.63 12.71
CA SER A 343 27.22 1.19 13.09
C SER A 343 27.18 2.73 13.27
N LEU A 344 26.13 3.38 12.76
CA LEU A 344 25.94 4.82 12.88
C LEU A 344 25.38 5.18 14.25
N THR A 345 26.12 5.99 15.01
CA THR A 345 25.64 6.54 16.28
C THR A 345 24.74 7.75 16.03
N VAL A 346 23.44 7.57 16.23
CA VAL A 346 22.44 8.65 16.12
C VAL A 346 21.99 9.08 17.51
N GLY A 347 21.76 10.38 17.70
CA GLY A 347 21.28 10.92 18.97
C GLY A 347 19.92 10.31 19.36
N ARG A 348 19.75 10.01 20.66
CA ARG A 348 18.54 9.36 21.20
C ARG A 348 17.24 10.03 20.76
N GLY A 349 17.19 11.36 20.73
CA GLY A 349 15.99 12.09 20.31
C GLY A 349 15.56 11.80 18.86
N ALA A 350 16.50 11.61 17.93
CA ALA A 350 16.17 11.30 16.55
C ALA A 350 15.70 9.85 16.37
N LEU A 351 16.17 8.93 17.21
CA LEU A 351 15.67 7.54 17.26
C LEU A 351 14.25 7.48 17.82
N GLU A 352 13.99 8.22 18.90
CA GLU A 352 12.65 8.33 19.47
C GLU A 352 11.67 8.96 18.47
N PHE A 353 12.09 9.99 17.75
CA PHE A 353 11.30 10.61 16.68
C PHE A 353 11.04 9.67 15.49
N TYR A 354 12.02 8.84 15.13
CA TYR A 354 11.82 7.83 14.08
C TYR A 354 10.85 6.71 14.48
N THR A 355 10.58 6.52 15.77
CA THR A 355 9.67 5.46 16.26
C THR A 355 8.24 5.66 15.77
N LEU A 356 7.80 6.92 15.69
CA LEU A 356 6.50 7.33 15.18
C LEU A 356 6.63 7.97 13.80
N SER A 357 7.65 7.60 13.02
CA SER A 357 8.01 8.21 11.73
C SER A 357 6.82 8.41 10.79
N TRP A 358 5.88 7.47 10.76
CA TRP A 358 4.69 7.59 9.94
C TRP A 358 3.75 8.71 10.41
N LEU A 359 3.46 8.79 11.72
CA LEU A 359 2.58 9.81 12.30
C LEU A 359 3.26 11.18 12.29
N ASP A 360 4.52 11.23 12.70
CA ASP A 360 5.31 12.46 12.73
C ASP A 360 5.43 13.05 11.32
N GLY A 361 5.78 12.21 10.34
CA GLY A 361 5.85 12.62 8.94
C GLY A 361 4.52 13.15 8.41
N LEU A 362 3.40 12.46 8.71
CA LEU A 362 2.06 12.88 8.31
C LEU A 362 1.68 14.24 8.92
N VAL A 363 1.85 14.39 10.24
CA VAL A 363 1.43 15.59 10.96
C VAL A 363 2.30 16.78 10.60
N ILE A 364 3.62 16.64 10.60
CA ILE A 364 4.56 17.72 10.27
C ILE A 364 4.31 18.23 8.86
N THR A 365 4.17 17.32 7.89
CA THR A 365 3.98 17.71 6.48
C THR A 365 2.62 18.36 6.27
N GLY A 366 1.56 17.79 6.85
CA GLY A 366 0.22 18.35 6.75
C GLY A 366 0.15 19.75 7.36
N LEU A 367 0.68 19.93 8.57
CA LEU A 367 0.72 21.24 9.23
C LEU A 367 1.60 22.23 8.49
N ALA A 368 2.80 21.83 8.07
CA ALA A 368 3.70 22.70 7.31
C ALA A 368 3.05 23.17 6.00
N TYR A 369 2.37 22.28 5.27
CA TYR A 369 1.67 22.65 4.05
C TYR A 369 0.52 23.63 4.31
N TYR A 370 -0.28 23.38 5.34
CA TYR A 370 -1.36 24.29 5.73
C TYR A 370 -0.84 25.66 6.17
N LEU A 371 0.21 25.72 7.00
CA LEU A 371 0.82 26.97 7.43
C LEU A 371 1.43 27.75 6.25
N LEU A 372 2.11 27.06 5.32
CA LEU A 372 2.64 27.67 4.11
C LEU A 372 1.52 28.23 3.22
N PHE A 373 0.35 27.59 3.18
CA PHE A 373 -0.82 28.14 2.51
C PHE A 373 -1.35 29.41 3.19
N LEU A 374 -1.39 29.46 4.53
CA LEU A 374 -1.83 30.65 5.26
C LEU A 374 -0.91 31.85 5.02
N VAL A 375 0.40 31.62 4.94
CA VAL A 375 1.39 32.68 4.67
C VAL A 375 1.44 33.05 3.19
N TRP A 376 1.35 32.06 2.29
CA TRP A 376 1.42 32.25 0.84
C TRP A 376 0.23 31.60 0.12
N PRO A 377 -0.95 32.23 0.20
CA PRO A 377 -2.18 31.68 -0.35
C PRO A 377 -2.12 31.57 -1.88
N PHE A 378 -2.89 30.63 -2.41
CA PHE A 378 -3.08 30.43 -3.84
C PHE A 378 -4.56 30.15 -4.12
N GLU A 379 -4.95 30.28 -5.38
CA GLU A 379 -6.35 30.10 -5.80
C GLU A 379 -6.75 28.63 -5.72
N THR A 380 -7.89 28.36 -5.06
CA THR A 380 -8.44 27.01 -4.86
C THR A 380 -9.82 26.85 -5.49
N ASP A 381 -10.17 27.70 -6.46
CA ASP A 381 -11.53 27.81 -7.00
C ASP A 381 -12.03 26.46 -7.56
N PRO A 382 -13.13 25.91 -7.03
CA PRO A 382 -13.75 24.70 -7.57
C PRO A 382 -14.67 24.99 -8.77
N ARG A 383 -14.95 26.26 -9.13
CA ARG A 383 -15.84 26.62 -10.24
C ARG A 383 -15.35 25.97 -11.54
N GLY A 384 -16.20 25.14 -12.15
CA GLY A 384 -15.84 24.14 -13.17
C GLY A 384 -15.86 22.69 -12.65
N TYR A 385 -16.43 22.46 -11.47
CA TYR A 385 -16.77 21.14 -10.95
C TYR A 385 -17.93 20.56 -11.77
N PHE A 386 -17.69 19.49 -12.51
CA PHE A 386 -18.77 18.64 -13.02
C PHE A 386 -19.14 17.68 -11.88
N SER A 387 -20.23 17.97 -11.19
CA SER A 387 -20.83 17.00 -10.29
C SER A 387 -21.46 15.91 -11.17
N GLY A 388 -21.05 14.66 -11.00
CA GLY A 388 -21.72 13.53 -11.67
C GLY A 388 -23.12 13.25 -11.12
N GLU A 389 -23.72 14.20 -10.38
CA GLU A 389 -25.07 14.11 -9.84
C GLU A 389 -26.01 14.90 -10.74
N GLY A 390 -26.63 14.22 -11.69
CA GLY A 390 -27.99 14.44 -12.22
C GLY A 390 -28.41 15.79 -12.83
N GLU A 391 -27.98 16.93 -12.32
CA GLU A 391 -28.48 18.26 -12.71
C GLU A 391 -27.55 18.95 -13.72
N ASP A 392 -26.23 18.71 -13.67
CA ASP A 392 -25.27 19.41 -14.55
C ASP A 392 -25.10 18.76 -15.94
N VAL A 393 -25.55 17.50 -16.11
CA VAL A 393 -25.52 16.81 -17.41
C VAL A 393 -26.60 17.37 -18.34
N GLU A 394 -27.79 17.68 -17.82
CA GLU A 394 -28.84 18.35 -18.60
C GLU A 394 -28.43 19.77 -19.01
N ALA A 395 -27.72 20.50 -18.14
CA ALA A 395 -27.17 21.82 -18.48
C ALA A 395 -26.12 21.73 -19.62
N ALA A 396 -25.18 20.78 -19.53
CA ALA A 396 -24.15 20.59 -20.55
C ALA A 396 -24.70 20.07 -21.89
N GLU A 397 -25.72 19.20 -21.88
CA GLU A 397 -26.45 18.80 -23.08
C GLU A 397 -27.27 19.96 -23.68
N SER A 398 -27.84 20.84 -22.84
CA SER A 398 -28.58 22.00 -23.31
C SER A 398 -27.68 23.05 -24.01
N GLU A 399 -26.46 23.27 -23.50
CA GLU A 399 -25.47 24.18 -24.09
C GLU A 399 -24.91 23.64 -25.41
N THR A 400 -24.65 22.33 -25.52
CA THR A 400 -24.19 21.72 -26.77
C THR A 400 -25.26 21.70 -27.86
N VAL A 401 -26.54 21.51 -27.50
CA VAL A 401 -27.66 21.60 -28.45
C VAL A 401 -27.89 23.03 -28.94
N THR A 402 -27.65 24.05 -28.09
CA THR A 402 -27.75 25.46 -28.52
C THR A 402 -26.61 25.86 -29.45
N GLU A 403 -25.37 25.42 -29.18
CA GLU A 403 -24.23 25.68 -30.07
C GLU A 403 -24.37 24.99 -31.45
N GLU A 404 -24.87 23.74 -31.50
CA GLU A 404 -25.15 23.07 -32.79
C GLU A 404 -26.32 23.70 -33.55
N GLY A 405 -27.32 24.24 -32.84
CA GLY A 405 -28.44 24.98 -33.44
C GLY A 405 -28.00 26.30 -34.08
N GLU A 406 -27.14 27.06 -33.41
CA GLU A 406 -26.58 28.31 -33.95
C GLU A 406 -25.59 28.07 -35.09
N ALA A 407 -24.81 26.98 -35.05
CA ALA A 407 -23.91 26.60 -36.12
C ALA A 407 -24.65 26.22 -37.40
N LYS A 408 -25.81 25.55 -37.30
CA LYS A 408 -26.65 25.21 -38.47
C LYS A 408 -27.41 26.42 -39.03
N SER A 409 -27.77 27.40 -38.20
CA SER A 409 -28.41 28.64 -38.67
C SER A 409 -27.47 29.56 -39.46
N LYS A 410 -26.15 29.42 -39.32
CA LYS A 410 -25.15 30.24 -40.05
C LYS A 410 -24.72 29.63 -41.39
N ILE A 411 -25.21 28.44 -41.74
CA ILE A 411 -24.87 27.71 -42.97
C ILE A 411 -26.11 27.49 -43.87
N GLY A 412 -27.28 28.03 -43.49
CA GLY A 412 -28.54 27.95 -44.24
C GLY A 412 -28.81 29.15 -45.12
#